data_AF-A0A9X2RJ76-F1
#
_entry.id   AF-A0A9X2RJ76-F1
#
_cell.length_a   1.000
_cell.length_b   1.000
_cell.length_c   1.000
_cell.angle_alpha   90.00
_cell.angle_beta   90.00
_cell.angle_gamma   90.00
#
_symmetry.space_group_name_H-M   'P 1'
#
loop_
_entity.id
_entity.type
_entity.pdbx_description
1 polymer ?
#
loop_
_entity_poly.entity_id
_entity_poly.type
_entity_poly.pdbx_seq_one_letter_code
_entity_poly.pdbx_strand_id
1 'polypeptide(L)' 'MTLGNIMLGAVVLATVAYAAVLIMGMIALWPFGLIGLGVLLFMGVMLGGVIVQRARDPEDRHYSRNVKE' A
#
# COMPACT_ATOMS: atom_id res chain seq x y z
N MET A 1 23.43 16.49 9.16
CA MET A 1 22.03 16.02 9.11
C MET A 1 21.17 17.06 9.79
N THR A 2 20.10 17.53 9.14
CA THR A 2 19.16 18.48 9.75
C THR A 2 18.26 17.73 10.75
N LEU A 3 17.76 18.43 11.78
CA LEU A 3 16.81 17.85 12.75
C LEU A 3 15.57 17.26 12.05
N GLY A 4 15.10 17.90 10.97
CA GLY A 4 14.00 17.40 10.14
C GLY A 4 14.28 16.02 9.54
N ASN A 5 15.49 15.77 9.04
CA ASN A 5 15.84 14.47 8.46
C ASN A 5 15.92 13.36 9.51
N ILE A 6 16.36 13.68 10.73
CA ILE A 6 16.40 12.72 11.85
C ILE A 6 14.98 12.36 12.28
N MET A 7 14.09 13.35 12.42
CA MET A 7 12.68 13.11 12.79
C MET A 7 11.94 12.33 11.71
N LEU A 8 12.16 12.65 10.43
CA LEU A 8 11.61 11.88 9.32
C LEU A 8 12.05 10.42 9.38
N GLY A 9 13.35 10.17 9.61
CA GLY A 9 13.90 8.82 9.79
C GLY A 9 13.24 8.06 10.94
N ALA A 10 13.03 8.72 12.08
CA ALA A 10 12.36 8.12 13.23
C ALA A 10 10.90 7.77 12.94
N VAL A 11 10.15 8.64 12.24
CA VAL A 11 8.75 8.39 11.86
C VAL A 11 8.66 7.21 10.90
N VAL A 12 9.54 7.14 9.89
CA VAL A 12 9.59 6.00 8.95
C VAL A 12 9.88 4.71 9.70
N LEU A 13 10.88 4.70 10.58
CA LEU A 13 11.23 3.51 11.36
C LEU A 13 10.06 3.07 12.27
N ALA A 14 9.43 4.01 12.96
CA ALA A 14 8.27 3.74 13.81
C ALA A 14 7.09 3.17 13.02
N THR A 15 6.85 3.70 11.82
CA THR A 15 5.79 3.22 10.91
C THR A 15 6.04 1.79 10.47
N VAL A 16 7.28 1.47 10.06
CA VAL A 16 7.68 0.11 9.66
C VAL A 16 7.56 -0.86 10.84
N ALA A 17 8.04 -0.47 12.02
CA ALA A 17 7.94 -1.29 13.23
C ALA A 17 6.47 -1.56 13.62
N TYR A 18 5.62 -0.53 13.55
CA TYR A 18 4.19 -0.66 13.84
C TYR A 18 3.50 -1.62 12.86
N ALA A 19 3.77 -1.49 11.56
CA ALA A 19 3.25 -2.40 10.55
C ALA A 19 3.69 -3.85 10.80
N ALA A 20 4.95 -4.07 11.18
CA ALA A 20 5.45 -5.41 11.52
C ALA A 20 4.74 -6.00 12.74
N VAL A 21 4.50 -5.21 13.79
CA VAL A 21 3.75 -5.65 15.00
C VAL A 21 2.32 -6.04 14.65
N LEU A 22 1.64 -5.28 13.80
CA LEU A 22 0.28 -5.63 13.35
C LEU A 22 0.25 -6.96 12.62
N ILE A 23 1.18 -7.19 11.69
CA ILE A 23 1.28 -8.46 10.95
C ILE A 23 1.54 -9.62 11.92
N MET A 24 2.48 -9.47 12.85
CA MET A 24 2.76 -10.50 13.86
C MET A 24 1.56 -10.76 14.75
N GLY A 25 0.83 -9.72 15.17
CA GLY A 25 -0.40 -9.85 15.95
C GLY A 25 -1.50 -10.60 15.20
N MET A 26 -1.66 -10.35 13.89
CA MET A 26 -2.58 -11.10 13.04
C MET A 26 -2.18 -12.58 12.91
N ILE A 27 -0.89 -12.88 12.82
CA ILE A 27 -0.43 -14.28 12.81
C ILE A 27 -0.66 -14.94 14.17
N ALA A 28 -0.38 -14.24 15.27
CA ALA A 28 -0.52 -14.74 16.64
C ALA A 28 -1.98 -15.03 17.02
N LEU A 29 -2.94 -14.26 16.49
CA LEU A 29 -4.39 -14.47 16.68
C LEU A 29 -4.94 -15.61 15.81
N TRP A 30 -4.14 -16.63 15.53
CA TRP A 30 -4.55 -17.81 14.76
C TRP A 30 -5.79 -18.48 15.40
N PRO A 31 -6.79 -18.90 14.61
CA PRO A 31 -6.85 -18.83 13.14
C PRO A 31 -7.44 -17.52 12.59
N PHE A 32 -8.12 -16.72 13.42
CA PHE A 32 -8.91 -15.58 12.98
C PHE A 32 -8.08 -14.48 12.30
N GLY A 33 -6.87 -14.25 12.78
CA GLY A 33 -6.02 -13.22 12.17
C GLY A 33 -5.47 -13.59 10.79
N LEU A 34 -5.42 -14.88 10.41
CA LEU A 34 -5.13 -15.28 9.03
C LEU A 34 -6.24 -14.88 8.06
N ILE A 35 -7.50 -14.93 8.50
CA ILE A 35 -8.64 -14.51 7.67
C ILE A 35 -8.47 -13.03 7.32
N GLY A 36 -8.07 -12.21 8.29
CA GLY A 36 -7.74 -10.80 8.08
C GLY A 36 -6.62 -10.59 7.05
N LEU A 37 -5.54 -11.38 7.14
CA LEU A 37 -4.45 -11.34 6.13
C LEU A 37 -4.94 -11.76 4.74
N GLY A 38 -5.83 -12.75 4.64
CA GLY A 38 -6.43 -13.17 3.38
C GLY A 38 -7.27 -12.07 2.74
N VAL A 39 -8.08 -11.35 3.53
CA VAL A 39 -8.87 -10.20 3.06
C VAL A 39 -7.97 -9.07 2.56
N LEU A 40 -6.93 -8.72 3.31
CA LEU A 40 -5.97 -7.68 2.90
C LEU A 40 -5.25 -8.03 1.60
N LEU A 41 -4.82 -9.30 1.47
CA LEU A 41 -4.19 -9.79 0.25
C LEU A 41 -5.15 -9.69 -0.95
N PHE A 42 -6.40 -10.13 -0.77
CA PHE A 42 -7.43 -10.04 -1.81
C PHE A 42 -7.67 -8.59 -2.26
N MET A 43 -7.80 -7.65 -1.32
CA MET A 43 -7.95 -6.23 -1.62
C MET A 43 -6.74 -5.67 -2.37
N GLY A 44 -5.52 -6.04 -1.97
CA GLY A 44 -4.29 -5.63 -2.64
C GLY A 44 -4.23 -6.12 -4.09
N VAL A 45 -4.63 -7.38 -4.34
CA VAL A 45 -4.71 -7.94 -5.69
C VAL A 45 -5.75 -7.21 -6.53
N MET A 46 -6.95 -6.94 -5.98
CA MET A 46 -7.98 -6.19 -6.70
C MET A 46 -7.50 -4.78 -7.07
N LEU A 47 -6.91 -4.06 -6.13
CA LEU A 47 -6.40 -2.71 -6.37
C LEU A 47 -5.27 -2.72 -7.42
N GLY A 48 -4.34 -3.67 -7.33
CA GLY A 48 -3.30 -3.87 -8.33
C GLY A 48 -3.88 -4.14 -9.71
N GLY A 49 -4.93 -4.95 -9.80
CA GLY A 49 -5.67 -5.21 -11.04
C GLY A 49 -6.25 -3.93 -11.65
N VAL A 50 -6.92 -3.09 -10.84
CA VAL A 50 -7.48 -1.80 -11.28
C VAL A 50 -6.39 -0.87 -11.80
N ILE A 51 -5.27 -0.74 -11.09
CA ILE A 51 -4.15 0.11 -11.51
C ILE A 51 -3.58 -0.37 -12.85
N VAL A 52 -3.35 -1.68 -13.00
CA VAL A 52 -2.84 -2.25 -14.26
C VAL A 52 -3.82 -2.04 -15.41
N GLN A 53 -5.12 -2.22 -15.15
CA GLN A 53 -6.17 -2.00 -16.15
C GLN A 53 -6.17 -0.54 -16.60
N ARG A 54 -6.10 0.41 -15.66
CA ARG A 54 -6.07 1.84 -15.98
C ARG A 54 -4.80 2.27 -16.70
N ALA A 55 -3.64 1.76 -16.30
CA ALA A 55 -2.37 2.05 -16.98
C ALA A 55 -2.35 1.54 -18.45
N ARG A 56 -3.12 0.49 -18.76
CA ARG A 56 -3.21 -0.08 -20.11
C ARG A 56 -4.31 0.54 -20.95
N ASP A 57 -5.20 1.32 -20.35
CA ASP A 57 -6.35 1.94 -20.99
C ASP A 57 -5.91 2.93 -22.10
N PRO A 58 -6.22 2.64 -23.39
CA PRO A 58 -5.87 3.51 -24.50
C PRO A 58 -6.63 4.84 -24.47
N GLU A 59 -7.83 4.87 -23.90
CA GLU A 59 -8.64 6.08 -23.77
C GLU A 59 -7.99 7.04 -22.76
N ASP A 60 -7.52 6.51 -21.63
CA ASP A 60 -6.84 7.29 -20.61
C ASP A 60 -5.51 7.87 -21.13
N ARG A 61 -4.78 7.11 -21.97
CA ARG A 61 -3.61 7.63 -22.68
C ARG A 61 -3.94 8.74 -23.69
N HIS A 62 -5.12 8.68 -24.31
CA HIS A 62 -5.54 9.69 -25.27
C HIS A 62 -5.82 11.03 -24.57
N TYR A 63 -6.61 11.01 -23.50
CA TYR A 63 -6.93 12.21 -22.72
C TYR A 63 -5.69 12.80 -22.04
N SER A 64 -4.82 11.96 -21.45
CA SER A 64 -3.56 12.39 -20.84
C SER A 64 -2.61 13.13 -21.81
N ARG A 65 -2.63 12.80 -23.10
CA ARG A 65 -1.72 13.40 -24.10
C ARG A 65 -2.33 14.59 -24.82
N ASN A 66 -3.65 14.59 -25.01
CA ASN A 66 -4.32 15.54 -25.90
C ASN A 66 -5.10 16.62 -25.16
N VAL A 67 -5.47 16.40 -23.90
CA VAL A 67 -6.14 17.41 -23.07
C VAL A 67 -5.10 17.96 -22.11
N LYS A 68 -4.66 19.19 -22.36
CA LYS A 68 -3.90 19.99 -21.41
C LYS A 68 -4.91 20.80 -20.60
N GLU A 69 -4.88 20.68 -19.27
CA GLU A 69 -5.47 21.68 -18.38
C GLU A 69 -4.90 23.07 -18.66
#